data_AF-A0A1E7YMB8-F1
#
_entry.id   AF-A0A1E7YMB8-F1
#
_cell.length_a   1.000
_cell.length_b   1.000
_cell.length_c   1.000
_cell.angle_alpha   90.00
_cell.angle_beta   90.00
_cell.angle_gamma   90.00
#
_symmetry.space_group_name_H-M   'P 1'
#
loop_
_entity.id
_entity.type
_entity.pdbx_description
1 polymer ?
#
loop_
_entity_poly.entity_id
_entity_poly.type
_entity_poly.pdbx_seq_one_letter_code
_entity_poly.pdbx_strand_id
1 'polypeptide(L)'
;MAGGGRALLWSLLLILSYALIEAVAGWRADSMALLGDAGHMLTDGVALGLAALAARLGQRPPSPRHSFGLGRVEVLAAVFNVLLMLGIVSAIGVEAVRRLLHPEAVDGPVVIGVAAFGFLLNLAIALLLMKEAHSFNQRAALLHVLGDLLGSLAAIVAGVVIVSTGWDPIDPILSLFIGALILFSSLRLLRETIHVLLEGTPRGVQLEAVGKAMAAVPGVESVHDLHIWAIASDRLALSAHLQLRELALWPDILSREQELLAEHFGIAHVTLQPELDQHPLRRWAEAPTDLLRRPDA
;
A
#
# COMPACT_ATOMS: atom_id res chain seq x y z
N MET A 1 -16.59 -7.04 18.17
CA MET A 1 -15.64 -7.34 17.07
C MET A 1 -15.12 -8.79 17.08
N ALA A 2 -15.84 -9.76 17.67
CA ALA A 2 -15.38 -11.16 17.77
C ALA A 2 -15.57 -12.03 16.50
N GLY A 3 -16.20 -11.49 15.44
CA GLY A 3 -16.45 -12.21 14.19
C GLY A 3 -15.33 -12.13 13.14
N GLY A 4 -14.56 -11.04 13.12
CA GLY A 4 -13.58 -10.77 12.04
C GLY A 4 -12.37 -11.70 12.05
N GLY A 5 -11.86 -12.08 13.22
CA GLY A 5 -10.67 -12.93 13.32
C GLY A 5 -10.87 -14.36 12.80
N ARG A 6 -12.07 -14.92 13.00
CA ARG A 6 -12.42 -16.25 12.47
C ARG A 6 -12.59 -16.23 10.96
N ALA A 7 -13.29 -15.21 10.43
CA ALA A 7 -13.42 -15.04 8.99
C ALA A 7 -12.06 -14.86 8.31
N LEU A 8 -11.19 -14.01 8.85
CA LEU A 8 -9.84 -13.79 8.33
C LEU A 8 -8.98 -15.06 8.35
N LEU A 9 -9.05 -15.84 9.44
CA LEU A 9 -8.33 -17.11 9.52
C LEU A 9 -8.86 -18.12 8.48
N TRP A 10 -10.17 -18.20 8.29
CA TRP A 10 -10.76 -19.04 7.24
C TRP A 10 -10.36 -18.60 5.84
N SER A 11 -10.38 -17.29 5.55
CA SER A 11 -9.92 -16.75 4.27
C SER A 11 -8.44 -17.07 4.03
N LEU A 12 -7.59 -16.88 5.03
CA LEU A 12 -6.17 -17.20 4.95
C LEU A 12 -5.94 -18.69 4.67
N LEU A 13 -6.63 -19.56 5.42
CA LEU A 13 -6.53 -21.01 5.20
C LEU A 13 -7.01 -21.40 3.82
N LEU A 14 -8.10 -20.83 3.32
CA LEU A 14 -8.63 -21.11 1.99
C LEU A 14 -7.65 -20.70 0.90
N ILE A 15 -7.14 -19.47 0.93
CA ILE A 15 -6.19 -18.94 -0.05
C ILE A 15 -4.90 -19.76 -0.06
N LEU A 16 -4.30 -20.01 1.11
CA LEU A 16 -3.05 -20.78 1.18
C LEU A 16 -3.24 -22.25 0.79
N SER A 17 -4.39 -22.84 1.11
CA SER A 17 -4.69 -24.21 0.69
C SER A 17 -4.88 -24.29 -0.83
N TYR A 18 -5.55 -23.30 -1.42
CA TYR A 18 -5.73 -23.23 -2.86
C TYR A 18 -4.41 -22.98 -3.59
N ALA A 19 -3.60 -22.03 -3.12
CA ALA A 19 -2.25 -21.80 -3.62
C ALA A 19 -1.38 -23.06 -3.58
N LEU A 20 -1.51 -23.88 -2.53
CA LEU A 20 -0.81 -25.16 -2.43
C LEU A 20 -1.30 -26.17 -3.48
N ILE A 21 -2.61 -26.25 -3.72
CA ILE A 21 -3.19 -27.11 -4.76
C ILE A 21 -2.65 -26.69 -6.14
N GLU A 22 -2.65 -25.40 -6.45
CA GLU A 22 -2.13 -24.86 -7.71
C GLU A 22 -0.63 -25.08 -7.86
N ALA A 23 0.17 -24.85 -6.81
CA ALA A 23 1.60 -25.09 -6.85
C ALA A 23 1.93 -26.56 -7.13
N VAL A 24 1.23 -27.47 -6.44
CA VAL A 24 1.41 -28.91 -6.59
C VAL A 24 0.93 -29.39 -7.97
N ALA A 25 -0.19 -28.87 -8.47
CA ALA A 25 -0.70 -29.21 -9.79
C ALA A 25 0.17 -28.63 -10.90
N GLY A 26 0.62 -27.38 -10.78
CA GLY A 26 1.52 -26.73 -11.72
C GLY A 26 2.86 -27.43 -11.82
N TRP A 27 3.40 -27.89 -10.68
CA TRP A 27 4.62 -28.70 -10.69
C TRP A 27 4.43 -30.07 -11.36
N ARG A 28 3.28 -30.73 -11.16
CA ARG A 28 3.00 -32.02 -11.82
C ARG A 28 2.67 -31.89 -13.31
N ALA A 29 2.04 -30.80 -13.68
CA ALA A 29 1.62 -30.52 -15.04
C ALA A 29 2.70 -29.83 -15.87
N ASP A 30 3.85 -29.53 -15.27
CA ASP A 30 4.87 -28.66 -15.86
C ASP A 30 4.24 -27.37 -16.44
N SER A 31 3.37 -26.69 -15.70
CA SER A 31 2.73 -25.45 -16.15
C SER A 31 3.23 -24.23 -15.38
N MET A 32 3.81 -23.28 -16.12
CA MET A 32 4.21 -21.98 -15.60
C MET A 32 3.02 -21.10 -15.29
N ALA A 33 1.90 -21.24 -16.02
CA ALA A 33 0.69 -20.48 -15.73
C ALA A 33 0.13 -20.82 -14.35
N LEU A 34 0.03 -22.11 -14.01
CA LEU A 34 -0.43 -22.55 -12.68
C LEU A 34 0.56 -22.18 -11.57
N LEU A 35 1.87 -22.35 -11.79
CA LEU A 35 2.88 -21.94 -10.81
C LEU A 35 2.88 -20.42 -10.59
N GLY A 36 2.58 -19.64 -11.64
CA GLY A 36 2.44 -18.20 -11.54
C GLY A 36 1.23 -17.76 -10.74
N ASP A 37 0.08 -18.36 -11.00
CA ASP A 37 -1.16 -18.12 -10.23
C ASP A 37 -0.98 -18.52 -8.76
N ALA A 38 -0.38 -19.69 -8.51
CA ALA A 38 -0.04 -20.15 -7.16
C ALA A 38 0.86 -19.16 -6.41
N GLY A 39 1.87 -18.61 -7.11
CA GLY A 39 2.77 -17.60 -6.57
C GLY A 39 2.03 -16.31 -6.20
N HIS A 40 1.09 -15.87 -7.05
CA HIS A 40 0.22 -14.72 -6.81
C HIS A 40 -0.68 -14.94 -5.58
N MET A 41 -1.38 -16.08 -5.52
CA MET A 41 -2.24 -16.47 -4.40
C MET A 41 -1.47 -16.61 -3.08
N LEU A 42 -0.25 -17.14 -3.12
CA LEU A 42 0.62 -17.20 -1.94
C LEU A 42 0.92 -15.79 -1.39
N THR A 43 1.30 -14.86 -2.25
CA THR A 43 1.56 -13.48 -1.84
C THR A 43 0.32 -12.77 -1.33
N ASP A 44 -0.87 -13.02 -1.88
CA ASP A 44 -2.11 -12.47 -1.35
C ASP A 44 -2.41 -13.00 0.06
N GLY A 45 -2.18 -14.30 0.28
CA GLY A 45 -2.29 -14.90 1.62
C GLY A 45 -1.30 -14.28 2.61
N VAL A 46 -0.03 -14.11 2.19
CA VAL A 46 1.00 -13.44 3.01
C VAL A 46 0.61 -11.98 3.30
N ALA A 47 0.14 -11.25 2.29
CA ALA A 47 -0.32 -9.87 2.44
C ALA A 47 -1.44 -9.76 3.48
N LEU A 48 -2.45 -10.62 3.39
CA LEU A 48 -3.58 -10.66 4.33
C LEU A 48 -3.11 -10.97 5.76
N GLY A 49 -2.22 -11.96 5.91
CA GLY A 49 -1.65 -12.32 7.21
C GLY A 49 -0.82 -11.19 7.82
N LEU A 50 0.02 -10.54 7.02
CA LEU A 50 0.84 -9.40 7.45
C LEU A 50 -0.02 -8.18 7.76
N ALA A 51 -1.06 -7.90 6.98
CA ALA A 51 -2.01 -6.82 7.25
C ALA A 51 -2.75 -7.06 8.57
N ALA A 52 -3.18 -8.29 8.85
CA ALA A 52 -3.80 -8.64 10.13
C ALA A 52 -2.84 -8.47 11.32
N LEU A 53 -1.59 -8.89 11.16
CA LEU A 53 -0.55 -8.71 12.16
C LEU A 53 -0.24 -7.22 12.38
N ALA A 54 -0.09 -6.45 11.30
CA ALA A 54 0.16 -5.02 11.34
C ALA A 54 -0.99 -4.27 12.02
N ALA A 55 -2.24 -4.58 11.69
CA ALA A 55 -3.41 -4.01 12.36
C ALA A 55 -3.41 -4.31 13.86
N ARG A 56 -3.07 -5.55 14.26
CA ARG A 56 -2.97 -5.92 15.67
C ARG A 56 -1.82 -5.19 16.39
N LEU A 57 -0.69 -4.98 15.72
CA LEU A 57 0.44 -4.24 16.27
C LEU A 57 0.16 -2.74 16.33
N GLY A 58 -0.55 -2.18 15.34
CA GLY A 58 -0.92 -0.78 15.26
C GLY A 58 -1.90 -0.34 16.36
N GLN A 59 -2.71 -1.26 16.88
CA GLN A 59 -3.59 -1.02 18.04
C GLN A 59 -2.82 -0.91 19.36
N ARG A 60 -1.52 -1.20 19.40
CA ARG A 60 -0.73 -1.03 20.63
C ARG A 60 -0.53 0.46 20.92
N PRO A 61 -0.66 0.88 22.19
CA PRO A 61 -0.41 2.27 22.56
C PRO A 61 1.06 2.66 22.28
N PRO A 62 1.33 3.95 22.03
CA PRO A 62 2.69 4.45 21.92
C PRO A 62 3.56 4.09 23.12
N SER A 63 4.87 3.96 22.88
CA SER A 63 5.85 3.61 23.92
C SER A 63 7.01 4.61 23.92
N PRO A 64 7.83 4.71 24.98
CA PRO A 64 8.99 5.61 24.99
C PRO A 64 9.98 5.38 23.86
N ARG A 65 10.05 4.15 23.31
CA ARG A 65 10.88 3.81 22.14
C ARG A 65 10.21 4.12 20.80
N HIS A 66 8.89 4.19 20.77
CA HIS A 66 8.07 4.45 19.58
C HIS A 66 6.99 5.47 19.94
N SER A 67 7.33 6.75 19.94
CA SER A 67 6.48 7.86 20.40
C SER A 67 5.19 8.01 19.59
N PHE A 68 5.20 7.62 18.31
CA PHE A 68 4.01 7.58 17.44
C PHE A 68 3.28 6.22 17.43
N GLY A 69 3.77 5.25 18.19
CA GLY A 69 3.31 3.86 18.17
C GLY A 69 3.84 3.07 16.96
N LEU A 70 3.17 1.97 16.63
CA LEU A 70 3.62 0.99 15.62
C LEU A 70 2.84 1.08 14.29
N GLY A 71 2.26 2.25 13.99
CA GLY A 71 1.45 2.45 12.77
C GLY A 71 2.19 2.11 11.47
N ARG A 72 3.50 2.40 11.41
CA ARG A 72 4.34 2.14 10.22
C ARG A 72 4.59 0.67 9.91
N VAL A 73 4.26 -0.24 10.82
CA VAL A 73 4.39 -1.69 10.55
C VAL A 73 3.52 -2.11 9.37
N GLU A 74 2.38 -1.45 9.17
CA GLU A 74 1.51 -1.68 8.00
C GLU A 74 2.21 -1.35 6.68
N VAL A 75 2.88 -0.20 6.62
CA VAL A 75 3.64 0.25 5.45
C VAL A 75 4.82 -0.70 5.19
N LEU A 76 5.54 -1.11 6.23
CA LEU A 76 6.65 -2.06 6.11
C LEU A 76 6.18 -3.45 5.64
N ALA A 77 5.04 -3.93 6.15
CA ALA A 77 4.40 -5.16 5.69
C ALA A 77 4.06 -5.10 4.20
N ALA A 78 3.50 -3.97 3.74
CA ALA A 78 3.21 -3.75 2.33
C ALA A 78 4.47 -3.75 1.46
N VAL A 79 5.57 -3.08 1.88
CA VAL A 79 6.85 -3.13 1.15
C VAL A 79 7.37 -4.57 1.06
N PHE A 80 7.39 -5.30 2.17
CA PHE A 80 7.86 -6.68 2.18
C PHE A 80 7.05 -7.55 1.20
N ASN A 81 5.72 -7.43 1.23
CA ASN A 81 4.86 -8.19 0.33
C ASN A 81 5.13 -7.88 -1.15
N VAL A 82 5.29 -6.59 -1.49
CA VAL A 82 5.59 -6.19 -2.87
C VAL A 82 6.95 -6.70 -3.33
N LEU A 83 7.97 -6.66 -2.46
CA LEU A 83 9.29 -7.21 -2.80
C LEU A 83 9.24 -8.73 -3.01
N LEU A 84 8.46 -9.45 -2.19
CA LEU A 84 8.22 -10.88 -2.37
C LEU A 84 7.55 -11.17 -3.73
N MET A 85 6.50 -10.43 -4.06
CA MET A 85 5.79 -10.53 -5.35
C MET A 85 6.73 -10.27 -6.54
N LEU A 86 7.54 -9.22 -6.47
CA LEU A 86 8.53 -8.92 -7.53
C LEU A 86 9.54 -10.06 -7.69
N GLY A 87 9.98 -10.67 -6.60
CA GLY A 87 10.85 -11.85 -6.63
C GLY A 87 10.21 -13.04 -7.34
N ILE A 88 8.97 -13.38 -6.98
CA ILE A 88 8.21 -14.49 -7.56
C ILE A 88 7.97 -14.26 -9.06
N VAL A 89 7.44 -13.10 -9.43
CA VAL A 89 7.16 -12.75 -10.83
C VAL A 89 8.43 -12.73 -11.68
N SER A 90 9.55 -12.23 -11.13
CA SER A 90 10.83 -12.25 -11.85
C SER A 90 11.33 -13.68 -12.07
N ALA A 91 11.19 -14.56 -11.08
CA ALA A 91 11.57 -15.97 -11.19
C ALA A 91 10.73 -16.70 -12.26
N ILE A 92 9.41 -16.51 -12.25
CA ILE A 92 8.50 -17.04 -13.28
C ILE A 92 8.88 -16.49 -14.66
N GLY A 93 9.18 -15.19 -14.76
CA GLY A 93 9.58 -14.57 -16.01
C GLY A 93 10.86 -15.17 -16.60
N VAL A 94 11.88 -15.40 -15.76
CA VAL A 94 13.13 -16.07 -16.18
C VAL A 94 12.86 -17.49 -16.67
N GLU A 95 12.04 -18.25 -15.96
CA GLU A 95 11.71 -19.62 -16.32
C GLU A 95 10.85 -19.70 -17.59
N ALA A 96 9.87 -18.79 -17.74
CA ALA A 96 9.04 -18.72 -18.94
C ALA A 96 9.88 -18.37 -20.18
N VAL A 97 10.85 -17.47 -20.07
CA VAL A 97 11.81 -17.20 -21.17
C VAL A 97 12.64 -18.45 -21.48
N ARG A 98 13.10 -19.18 -20.46
CA ARG A 98 13.84 -20.43 -20.67
C ARG A 98 13.00 -21.46 -21.43
N ARG A 99 11.73 -21.65 -21.03
CA ARG A 99 10.80 -22.58 -21.67
C ARG A 99 10.39 -22.19 -23.08
N LEU A 100 10.44 -20.89 -23.42
CA LEU A 100 10.28 -20.46 -24.82
C LEU A 100 11.47 -20.88 -25.69
N LEU A 101 12.67 -20.88 -25.13
CA LEU A 101 13.89 -21.31 -25.82
C LEU A 101 14.01 -22.86 -25.86
N HIS A 102 13.53 -23.52 -24.82
CA HIS A 102 13.55 -24.97 -24.65
C HIS A 102 12.16 -25.47 -24.22
N PRO A 103 11.25 -25.72 -25.18
CA PRO A 103 9.88 -26.15 -24.87
C PRO A 103 9.84 -27.45 -24.07
N GLU A 104 9.05 -27.45 -23.01
CA GLU A 104 8.74 -28.60 -22.16
C GLU A 104 7.26 -28.93 -22.33
N ALA A 105 6.91 -30.21 -22.30
CA ALA A 105 5.53 -30.67 -22.48
C ALA A 105 4.69 -30.30 -21.26
N VAL A 106 3.50 -29.73 -21.49
CA VAL A 106 2.58 -29.30 -20.44
C VAL A 106 1.37 -30.25 -20.40
N ASP A 107 0.98 -30.70 -19.21
CA ASP A 107 -0.25 -31.48 -19.02
C ASP A 107 -1.49 -30.56 -19.10
N GLY A 108 -1.91 -30.26 -20.34
CA GLY A 108 -3.05 -29.39 -20.62
C GLY A 108 -4.34 -29.77 -19.88
N PRO A 109 -4.75 -31.06 -19.79
CA PRO A 109 -5.92 -31.47 -19.01
C PRO A 109 -5.85 -31.08 -17.53
N VAL A 110 -4.70 -31.26 -16.87
CA VAL A 110 -4.52 -30.83 -15.47
C VAL A 110 -4.62 -29.31 -15.36
N VAL A 111 -3.99 -28.56 -16.28
CA VAL A 111 -4.08 -27.08 -16.33
C VAL A 111 -5.52 -26.60 -16.44
N ILE A 112 -6.29 -27.16 -17.38
CA ILE A 112 -7.70 -26.81 -17.56
C ILE A 112 -8.50 -27.09 -16.27
N GLY A 113 -8.31 -28.27 -15.67
CA GLY A 113 -9.09 -28.68 -14.51
C GLY A 113 -8.88 -27.76 -13.30
N VAL A 114 -7.62 -27.42 -13.02
CA VAL A 114 -7.28 -26.54 -11.89
C VAL A 114 -7.71 -25.10 -12.18
N ALA A 115 -7.37 -24.57 -13.35
CA ALA A 115 -7.72 -23.20 -13.71
C ALA A 115 -9.24 -22.99 -13.81
N ALA A 116 -10.01 -23.98 -14.27
CA ALA A 116 -11.47 -23.92 -14.26
C ALA A 116 -12.05 -23.89 -12.84
N PHE A 117 -11.48 -24.66 -11.90
CA PHE A 117 -11.90 -24.60 -10.50
C PHE A 117 -11.61 -23.22 -9.89
N GLY A 118 -10.40 -22.68 -10.09
CA GLY A 118 -10.03 -21.33 -9.66
C GLY A 118 -10.94 -20.26 -10.25
N PHE A 119 -11.19 -20.33 -11.56
CA PHE A 119 -12.11 -19.42 -12.26
C PHE A 119 -13.51 -19.44 -11.65
N LEU A 120 -14.07 -20.63 -11.37
CA LEU A 120 -15.39 -20.75 -10.76
C LEU A 120 -15.43 -20.19 -9.34
N LEU A 121 -14.37 -20.42 -8.56
CA LEU A 121 -14.23 -19.88 -7.20
C LEU A 121 -14.19 -18.35 -7.23
N ASN A 122 -13.31 -17.77 -8.04
CA ASN A 122 -13.17 -16.33 -8.19
C ASN A 122 -14.44 -15.69 -8.79
N LEU A 123 -15.14 -16.40 -9.68
CA LEU A 123 -16.41 -15.92 -10.23
C LEU A 123 -17.49 -15.86 -9.14
N ALA A 124 -17.57 -16.88 -8.28
CA ALA A 124 -18.49 -16.87 -7.15
C ALA A 124 -18.19 -15.70 -6.20
N ILE A 125 -16.90 -15.46 -5.89
CA ILE A 125 -16.47 -14.34 -5.04
C ILE A 125 -16.82 -12.99 -5.72
N ALA A 126 -16.53 -12.83 -7.00
CA ALA A 126 -16.85 -11.61 -7.75
C ALA A 126 -18.35 -11.32 -7.73
N LEU A 127 -19.21 -12.32 -7.96
CA LEU A 127 -20.67 -12.18 -7.93
C LEU A 127 -21.19 -11.81 -6.54
N LEU A 128 -20.55 -12.29 -5.46
CA LEU A 128 -20.87 -11.88 -4.09
C LEU A 128 -20.48 -10.42 -3.85
N LEU A 129 -19.26 -10.02 -4.24
CA LEU A 129 -18.76 -8.65 -4.06
C LEU A 129 -19.57 -7.63 -4.88
N MET A 130 -20.03 -8.00 -6.08
CA MET A 130 -20.86 -7.13 -6.93
C MET A 130 -22.20 -6.78 -6.29
N LYS A 131 -22.80 -7.68 -5.51
CA LYS A 131 -24.07 -7.45 -4.81
C LYS A 131 -23.97 -6.41 -3.70
N GLU A 132 -22.76 -6.20 -3.17
CA GLU A 132 -22.51 -5.37 -2.00
C GLU A 132 -21.63 -4.15 -2.31
N ALA A 133 -21.28 -3.88 -3.57
CA ALA A 133 -20.27 -2.89 -3.99
C ALA A 133 -20.69 -1.42 -3.81
N HIS A 134 -20.90 -1.00 -2.56
CA HIS A 134 -21.28 0.36 -2.18
C HIS A 134 -20.08 1.23 -1.78
N SER A 135 -18.95 0.63 -1.41
CA SER A 135 -17.74 1.33 -0.94
C SER A 135 -16.56 1.24 -1.91
N PHE A 136 -15.62 2.18 -1.80
CA PHE A 136 -14.37 2.17 -2.56
C PHE A 136 -13.54 0.90 -2.30
N ASN A 137 -13.49 0.45 -1.04
CA ASN A 137 -12.76 -0.76 -0.66
C ASN A 137 -13.35 -2.02 -1.32
N GLN A 138 -14.67 -2.13 -1.43
CA GLN A 138 -15.30 -3.24 -2.15
C GLN A 138 -15.05 -3.17 -3.65
N ARG A 139 -15.01 -1.98 -4.26
CA ARG A 139 -14.63 -1.81 -5.68
C ARG A 139 -13.18 -2.22 -5.92
N ALA A 140 -12.27 -1.86 -5.03
CA ALA A 140 -10.88 -2.29 -5.09
C ALA A 140 -10.76 -3.82 -4.98
N ALA A 141 -11.47 -4.44 -4.03
CA ALA A 141 -11.54 -5.89 -3.90
C ALA A 141 -12.12 -6.58 -5.15
N LEU A 142 -13.16 -6.00 -5.76
CA LEU A 142 -13.73 -6.53 -7.00
C LEU A 142 -12.73 -6.45 -8.17
N LEU A 143 -12.00 -5.33 -8.31
CA LEU A 143 -10.98 -5.18 -9.35
C LEU A 143 -9.84 -6.20 -9.19
N HIS A 144 -9.47 -6.53 -7.95
CA HIS A 144 -8.50 -7.59 -7.65
C HIS A 144 -9.00 -8.96 -8.13
N VAL A 145 -10.19 -9.37 -7.71
CA VAL A 145 -10.78 -10.67 -8.10
C VAL A 145 -11.02 -10.77 -9.61
N LEU A 146 -11.33 -9.66 -10.28
CA LEU A 146 -11.39 -9.61 -11.74
C LEU A 146 -10.03 -9.85 -12.39
N GLY A 147 -8.93 -9.41 -11.76
CA GLY A 147 -7.57 -9.74 -12.15
C GLY A 147 -7.30 -11.24 -12.07
N ASP A 148 -7.66 -11.88 -10.95
CA ASP A 148 -7.51 -13.33 -10.76
C ASP A 148 -8.31 -14.12 -11.79
N LEU A 149 -9.55 -13.68 -12.10
CA LEU A 149 -10.37 -14.27 -13.16
C LEU A 149 -9.71 -14.21 -14.53
N LEU A 150 -9.02 -13.11 -14.86
CA LEU A 150 -8.26 -12.99 -16.10
C LEU A 150 -7.06 -13.95 -16.11
N GLY A 151 -6.39 -14.12 -14.97
CA GLY A 151 -5.31 -15.09 -14.80
C GLY A 151 -5.78 -16.53 -15.04
N SER A 152 -6.84 -16.96 -14.35
CA SER A 152 -7.42 -18.28 -14.52
C SER A 152 -7.94 -18.50 -15.95
N LEU A 153 -8.56 -17.48 -16.57
CA LEU A 153 -9.01 -17.56 -17.96
C LEU A 153 -7.84 -17.77 -18.93
N ALA A 154 -6.73 -17.04 -18.74
CA ALA A 154 -5.53 -17.24 -19.56
C ALA A 154 -4.96 -18.66 -19.39
N ALA A 155 -4.91 -19.21 -18.18
CA ALA A 155 -4.49 -20.60 -17.97
C ALA A 155 -5.44 -21.62 -18.63
N ILE A 156 -6.76 -21.40 -18.58
CA ILE A 156 -7.74 -22.24 -19.32
C ILE A 156 -7.47 -22.19 -20.82
N VAL A 157 -7.26 -20.99 -21.37
CA VAL A 157 -6.95 -20.81 -22.80
C VAL A 157 -5.65 -21.53 -23.16
N ALA A 158 -4.62 -21.44 -22.33
CA ALA A 158 -3.36 -22.18 -22.51
C ALA A 158 -3.62 -23.69 -22.61
N GLY A 159 -4.31 -24.25 -21.62
CA GLY A 159 -4.59 -25.68 -21.56
C GLY A 159 -5.44 -26.18 -22.74
N VAL A 160 -6.45 -25.42 -23.17
CA VAL A 160 -7.27 -25.76 -24.35
C VAL A 160 -6.44 -25.77 -25.63
N VAL A 161 -5.55 -24.79 -25.81
CA VAL A 161 -4.65 -24.74 -26.97
C VAL A 161 -3.69 -25.93 -26.95
N ILE A 162 -3.11 -26.27 -25.80
CA ILE A 162 -2.22 -27.43 -25.62
C ILE A 162 -2.95 -28.72 -25.99
N VAL A 163 -4.15 -28.96 -25.45
CA VAL A 163 -4.91 -30.20 -25.71
C VAL A 163 -5.33 -30.32 -27.18
N SER A 164 -5.71 -29.21 -27.82
CA SER A 164 -6.23 -29.22 -29.19
C SER A 164 -5.14 -29.21 -30.27
N THR A 165 -3.96 -28.64 -29.98
CA THR A 165 -2.91 -28.43 -31.00
C THR A 165 -1.56 -29.05 -30.65
N GLY A 166 -1.32 -29.40 -29.39
CA GLY A 166 0.00 -29.79 -28.88
C GLY A 166 1.00 -28.64 -28.79
N TRP A 167 0.55 -27.38 -28.86
CA TRP A 167 1.44 -26.21 -28.85
C TRP A 167 1.73 -25.74 -27.42
N ASP A 168 2.70 -26.39 -26.77
CA ASP A 168 3.17 -26.07 -25.41
C ASP A 168 3.65 -24.61 -25.18
N PRO A 169 4.27 -23.92 -26.16
CA PRO A 169 4.75 -22.54 -25.96
C PRO A 169 3.67 -21.53 -25.56
N ILE A 170 2.38 -21.82 -25.73
CA ILE A 170 1.30 -20.94 -25.25
C ILE A 170 1.36 -20.69 -23.74
N ASP A 171 1.75 -21.69 -22.94
CA ASP A 171 1.81 -21.60 -21.48
C ASP A 171 2.81 -20.52 -21.04
N PRO A 172 4.11 -20.59 -21.38
CA PRO A 172 5.06 -19.54 -21.00
C PRO A 172 4.75 -18.17 -21.61
N ILE A 173 4.12 -18.09 -22.80
CA ILE A 173 3.67 -16.79 -23.37
C ILE A 173 2.61 -16.15 -22.47
N LEU A 174 1.59 -16.91 -22.08
CA LEU A 174 0.52 -16.40 -21.22
C LEU A 174 1.02 -16.16 -19.79
N SER A 175 1.97 -16.95 -19.28
CA SER A 175 2.65 -16.67 -18.02
C SER A 175 3.42 -15.34 -18.05
N LEU A 176 4.14 -15.04 -19.13
CA LEU A 176 4.82 -13.74 -19.29
C LEU A 176 3.82 -12.59 -19.37
N PHE A 177 2.69 -12.78 -20.06
CA PHE A 177 1.63 -11.79 -20.13
C PHE A 177 1.05 -11.47 -18.75
N ILE A 178 0.62 -12.49 -18.00
CA ILE A 178 0.10 -12.32 -16.63
C ILE A 178 1.18 -11.72 -15.73
N GLY A 179 2.40 -12.26 -15.79
CA GLY A 179 3.55 -11.77 -15.03
C GLY A 179 3.83 -10.29 -15.29
N ALA A 180 3.71 -9.81 -16.52
CA ALA A 180 3.88 -8.39 -16.84
C ALA A 180 2.78 -7.51 -16.23
N LEU A 181 1.53 -7.97 -16.19
CA LEU A 181 0.43 -7.27 -15.51
C LEU A 181 0.67 -7.17 -14.01
N ILE A 182 1.05 -8.29 -13.37
CA ILE A 182 1.37 -8.33 -11.94
C ILE A 182 2.59 -7.44 -11.63
N LEU A 183 3.62 -7.47 -12.48
CA LEU A 183 4.82 -6.63 -12.35
C LEU A 183 4.46 -5.14 -12.38
N PHE A 184 3.67 -4.71 -13.36
CA PHE A 184 3.26 -3.31 -13.46
C PHE A 184 2.46 -2.86 -12.23
N SER A 185 1.49 -3.67 -11.80
CA SER A 185 0.70 -3.42 -10.59
C SER A 185 1.59 -3.33 -9.34
N SER A 186 2.52 -4.27 -9.19
CA SER A 186 3.46 -4.34 -8.06
C SER A 186 4.40 -3.14 -8.02
N LEU A 187 4.94 -2.70 -9.17
CA LEU A 187 5.82 -1.52 -9.24
C LEU A 187 5.07 -0.23 -8.90
N ARG A 188 3.80 -0.11 -9.32
CA ARG A 188 2.95 1.00 -8.93
C ARG A 188 2.74 1.01 -7.42
N LEU A 189 2.37 -0.12 -6.83
CA LEU A 189 2.20 -0.25 -5.38
C LEU A 189 3.51 0.02 -4.61
N LEU A 190 4.65 -0.46 -5.11
CA LEU A 190 5.96 -0.19 -4.51
C LEU A 190 6.23 1.31 -4.42
N ARG A 191 6.01 2.04 -5.51
CA ARG A 191 6.19 3.50 -5.56
C ARG A 191 5.31 4.20 -4.52
N GLU A 192 4.08 3.74 -4.36
CA GLU A 192 3.12 4.30 -3.39
C GLU A 192 3.58 4.08 -1.96
N THR A 193 4.01 2.87 -1.63
CA THR A 193 4.47 2.53 -0.28
C THR A 193 5.80 3.23 0.05
N ILE A 194 6.71 3.35 -0.92
CA ILE A 194 7.94 4.14 -0.76
C ILE A 194 7.62 5.62 -0.55
N HIS A 195 6.66 6.18 -1.28
CA HIS A 195 6.23 7.58 -1.09
C HIS A 195 5.77 7.83 0.35
N VAL A 196 5.02 6.89 0.94
CA VAL A 196 4.62 6.98 2.36
C VAL A 196 5.83 6.87 3.30
N LEU A 197 6.79 5.96 3.02
CA LEU A 197 8.01 5.83 3.82
C LEU A 197 8.91 7.07 3.76
N LEU A 198 8.87 7.82 2.66
CA LEU A 198 9.61 9.07 2.45
C LEU A 198 8.90 10.30 3.02
N GLU A 199 7.87 10.12 3.86
CA GLU A 199 7.02 11.21 4.38
C GLU A 199 6.35 12.05 3.28
N GLY A 200 6.11 11.45 2.11
CA GLY A 200 5.43 12.14 1.03
C GLY A 200 4.00 12.50 1.41
N THR A 201 3.52 13.63 0.89
CA THR A 201 2.14 14.09 1.15
C THR A 201 1.13 13.00 0.79
N PRO A 202 0.24 12.61 1.72
CA PRO A 202 -0.71 11.52 1.51
C PRO A 202 -1.64 11.78 0.33
N ARG A 203 -2.02 10.72 -0.38
CA ARG A 203 -2.94 10.81 -1.52
C ARG A 203 -4.30 11.36 -1.08
N GLY A 204 -4.83 12.30 -1.86
CA GLY A 204 -6.10 12.96 -1.57
C GLY A 204 -5.96 14.22 -0.71
N VAL A 205 -4.81 14.45 -0.07
CA VAL A 205 -4.51 15.72 0.61
C VAL A 205 -3.94 16.71 -0.39
N GLN A 206 -4.61 17.85 -0.56
CA GLN A 206 -4.12 18.96 -1.36
C GLN A 206 -3.42 19.96 -0.43
N LEU A 207 -2.09 19.89 -0.38
CA LEU A 207 -1.26 20.74 0.50
C LEU A 207 -1.61 22.23 0.38
N GLU A 208 -1.82 22.70 -0.84
CA GLU A 208 -2.19 24.09 -1.13
C GLU A 208 -3.58 24.46 -0.59
N ALA A 209 -4.55 23.54 -0.69
CA ALA A 209 -5.90 23.77 -0.16
C ALA A 209 -5.90 23.84 1.37
N VAL A 210 -5.11 22.98 2.02
CA VAL A 210 -4.92 23.02 3.48
C VAL A 210 -4.27 24.35 3.88
N GLY A 211 -3.15 24.73 3.26
CA GLY A 211 -2.46 25.98 3.57
C GLY A 211 -3.34 27.22 3.35
N LYS A 212 -4.14 27.25 2.28
CA LYS A 212 -5.11 28.34 2.02
C LYS A 212 -6.21 28.40 3.07
N ALA A 213 -6.71 27.26 3.54
CA ALA A 213 -7.74 27.21 4.57
C ALA A 213 -7.19 27.69 5.92
N MET A 214 -5.99 27.25 6.30
CA MET A 214 -5.29 27.72 7.51
C MET A 214 -5.04 29.24 7.45
N ALA A 215 -4.50 29.73 6.33
CA ALA A 215 -4.26 31.17 6.13
C ALA A 215 -5.55 32.03 6.13
N ALA A 216 -6.73 31.43 5.94
CA ALA A 216 -8.01 32.13 6.01
C ALA A 216 -8.52 32.34 7.45
N VAL A 217 -7.89 31.71 8.45
CA VAL A 217 -8.25 31.88 9.87
C VAL A 217 -7.91 33.32 10.32
N PRO A 218 -8.86 34.08 10.88
CA PRO A 218 -8.61 35.45 11.30
C PRO A 218 -7.45 35.56 12.31
N GLY A 219 -6.47 36.42 12.00
CA GLY A 219 -5.27 36.63 12.82
C GLY A 219 -4.03 35.92 12.29
N VAL A 220 -4.18 35.01 11.32
CA VAL A 220 -3.08 34.41 10.56
C VAL A 220 -2.77 35.29 9.35
N GLU A 221 -1.50 35.66 9.19
CA GLU A 221 -1.02 36.48 8.06
C GLU A 221 -0.44 35.61 6.95
N SER A 222 0.28 34.55 7.32
CA SER A 222 0.80 33.57 6.37
C SER A 222 1.03 32.21 7.02
N VAL A 223 1.04 31.15 6.20
CA VAL A 223 1.40 29.78 6.60
C VAL A 223 2.57 29.34 5.75
N HIS A 224 3.63 28.84 6.39
CA HIS A 224 4.82 28.36 5.72
C HIS A 224 5.39 27.13 6.44
N ASP A 225 6.41 26.51 5.85
CA ASP A 225 6.98 25.23 6.31
C ASP A 225 5.88 24.17 6.61
N LEU A 226 4.87 24.11 5.73
CA LEU A 226 3.73 23.20 5.86
C LEU A 226 4.11 21.80 5.40
N HIS A 227 4.19 20.87 6.35
CA HIS A 227 4.46 19.45 6.13
C HIS A 227 3.26 18.63 6.57
N ILE A 228 2.82 17.71 5.70
CA ILE A 228 1.75 16.77 6.01
C ILE A 228 2.21 15.37 5.62
N TRP A 229 2.14 14.42 6.55
CA TRP A 229 2.54 13.03 6.33
C TRP A 229 1.57 12.06 7.01
N ALA A 230 1.69 10.78 6.67
CA ALA A 230 0.88 9.71 7.27
C ALA A 230 1.71 8.94 8.32
N ILE A 231 1.18 8.82 9.54
CA ILE A 231 1.74 7.94 10.58
C ILE A 231 1.27 6.49 10.38
N ALA A 232 0.01 6.35 9.97
CA ALA A 232 -0.67 5.10 9.62
C ALA A 232 -1.72 5.40 8.53
N SER A 233 -2.34 4.38 7.95
CA SER A 233 -3.33 4.51 6.88
C SER A 233 -4.53 5.41 7.24
N ASP A 234 -4.84 5.55 8.52
CA ASP A 234 -5.97 6.32 9.07
C ASP A 234 -5.53 7.51 9.94
N ARG A 235 -4.23 7.79 10.07
CA ARG A 235 -3.70 8.84 10.96
C ARG A 235 -2.72 9.74 10.22
N LEU A 236 -3.21 10.93 9.90
CA LEU A 236 -2.43 12.03 9.32
C LEU A 236 -1.80 12.89 10.42
N ALA A 237 -0.63 13.42 10.14
CA ALA A 237 0.06 14.38 10.97
C ALA A 237 0.45 15.62 10.15
N LEU A 238 0.45 16.77 10.82
CA LEU A 238 0.78 18.07 10.22
C LEU A 238 1.73 18.85 11.12
N SER A 239 2.73 19.47 10.49
CA SER A 239 3.58 20.48 11.10
C SER A 239 3.55 21.73 10.23
N ALA A 240 3.39 22.91 10.83
CA ALA A 240 3.43 24.17 10.09
C ALA A 240 3.83 25.35 10.97
N HIS A 241 4.33 26.39 10.33
CA HIS A 241 4.63 27.67 10.93
C HIS A 241 3.55 28.69 10.52
N LEU A 242 2.99 29.39 11.51
CA LEU A 242 1.94 30.37 11.33
C LEU A 242 2.47 31.75 11.72
N GLN A 243 2.54 32.66 10.76
CA GLN A 243 2.83 34.06 11.02
C GLN A 243 1.56 34.73 11.53
N LEU A 244 1.64 35.31 12.72
CA LEU A 244 0.52 35.95 13.40
C LEU A 244 0.75 37.45 13.48
N ARG A 245 -0.35 38.21 13.52
CA ARG A 245 -0.27 39.65 13.82
C ARG A 245 0.17 39.92 15.25
N GLU A 246 -0.37 39.16 16.19
CA GLU A 246 -0.16 39.31 17.63
C GLU A 246 -0.14 37.94 18.32
N LEU A 247 0.89 37.66 19.12
CA LEU A 247 1.00 36.40 19.87
C LEU A 247 -0.11 36.23 20.92
N ALA A 248 -0.71 37.33 21.37
CA ALA A 248 -1.81 37.30 22.32
C ALA A 248 -3.05 36.57 21.77
N LEU A 249 -3.21 36.51 20.44
CA LEU A 249 -4.30 35.81 19.76
C LEU A 249 -4.06 34.29 19.62
N TRP A 250 -2.86 33.81 19.96
CA TRP A 250 -2.45 32.44 19.66
C TRP A 250 -3.38 31.36 20.22
N PRO A 251 -3.84 31.40 21.49
CA PRO A 251 -4.70 30.35 22.02
C PRO A 251 -5.99 30.17 21.19
N ASP A 252 -6.62 31.28 20.79
CA ASP A 252 -7.86 31.25 20.02
C ASP A 252 -7.63 30.79 18.57
N ILE A 253 -6.51 31.21 17.96
CA ILE A 253 -6.13 30.78 16.61
C ILE A 253 -5.81 29.29 16.59
N LEU A 254 -5.03 28.80 17.56
CA LEU A 254 -4.68 27.38 17.69
C LEU A 254 -5.93 26.49 17.78
N SER A 255 -6.92 26.87 18.60
CA SER A 255 -8.17 26.11 18.69
C SER A 255 -8.92 26.07 17.36
N ARG A 256 -9.03 27.19 16.65
CA ARG A 256 -9.70 27.26 15.34
C ARG A 256 -8.99 26.45 14.27
N GLU A 257 -7.66 26.49 14.26
CA GLU A 257 -6.84 25.69 13.33
C GLU A 257 -7.00 24.20 13.59
N GLN A 258 -6.99 23.77 14.86
CA GLN A 258 -7.20 22.38 15.23
C GLN A 258 -8.60 21.89 14.83
N GLU A 259 -9.64 22.69 15.06
CA GLU A 259 -11.02 22.37 14.64
C GLU A 259 -11.12 22.30 13.10
N LEU A 260 -10.59 23.29 12.39
CA LEU A 260 -10.56 23.32 10.92
C LEU A 260 -9.88 22.07 10.36
N LEU A 261 -8.67 21.76 10.83
CA LEU A 261 -7.87 20.64 10.36
C LEU A 261 -8.53 19.29 10.68
N ALA A 262 -9.12 19.14 11.86
CA ALA A 262 -9.83 17.92 12.25
C ALA A 262 -11.12 17.72 11.44
N GLU A 263 -11.97 18.75 11.33
CA GLU A 263 -13.30 18.62 10.72
C GLU A 263 -13.27 18.61 9.19
N HIS A 264 -12.45 19.46 8.58
CA HIS A 264 -12.45 19.63 7.11
C HIS A 264 -11.43 18.74 6.42
N PHE A 265 -10.35 18.36 7.10
CA PHE A 265 -9.24 17.61 6.51
C PHE A 265 -8.94 16.28 7.21
N GLY A 266 -9.58 15.97 8.35
CA GLY A 266 -9.35 14.74 9.10
C GLY A 266 -7.95 14.65 9.75
N ILE A 267 -7.29 15.79 9.96
CA ILE A 267 -5.93 15.86 10.52
C ILE A 267 -6.03 16.23 12.01
N ALA A 268 -5.94 15.21 12.86
CA ALA A 268 -6.05 15.39 14.32
C ALA A 268 -4.69 15.56 15.03
N HIS A 269 -3.58 15.12 14.43
CA HIS A 269 -2.26 15.23 15.04
C HIS A 269 -1.51 16.42 14.45
N VAL A 270 -1.54 17.56 15.14
CA VAL A 270 -1.04 18.83 14.61
C VAL A 270 -0.01 19.44 15.56
N THR A 271 1.12 19.89 14.99
CA THR A 271 2.10 20.75 15.68
C THR A 271 2.18 22.08 14.92
N LEU A 272 1.78 23.17 15.56
CA LEU A 272 1.79 24.49 14.94
C LEU A 272 2.73 25.42 15.72
N GLN A 273 3.64 26.07 15.01
CA GLN A 273 4.57 27.04 15.58
C GLN A 273 4.07 28.47 15.28
N PRO A 274 3.69 29.26 16.31
CA PRO A 274 3.33 30.66 16.11
C PRO A 274 4.59 31.53 15.99
N GLU A 275 4.58 32.46 15.04
CA GLU A 275 5.68 33.39 14.79
C GLU A 275 5.19 34.83 14.69
N LEU A 276 5.98 35.78 15.20
CA LEU A 276 5.86 37.20 14.89
C LEU A 276 7.03 37.57 13.99
N ASP A 277 6.74 38.22 12.87
CA ASP A 277 7.68 38.91 11.97
C ASP A 277 9.05 38.23 11.75
N GLN A 278 9.27 37.67 10.55
CA GLN A 278 10.47 36.91 10.18
C GLN A 278 11.78 37.58 10.62
N HIS A 279 12.36 37.13 11.73
CA HIS A 279 13.79 37.29 11.96
C HIS A 279 14.47 36.10 11.29
N PRO A 280 15.47 36.30 10.41
CA PRO A 280 16.18 35.19 9.81
C PRO A 280 16.70 34.28 10.93
N LEU A 281 16.44 32.97 10.83
CA LEU A 281 16.88 31.94 11.76
C LEU A 281 18.33 32.18 12.18
N ARG A 282 18.56 32.80 13.35
CA ARG A 282 19.90 32.96 13.89
C ARG A 282 20.32 31.63 14.47
N ARG A 283 21.14 30.90 13.71
CA ARG A 283 21.50 29.51 13.98
C ARG A 283 22.02 29.33 15.42
N TRP A 284 22.78 30.29 15.94
CA TRP A 284 23.16 30.45 17.35
C TRP A 284 23.00 31.92 17.72
N ALA A 285 22.56 32.22 18.95
CA ALA A 285 22.74 33.56 19.51
C ALA A 285 24.26 33.81 19.56
N GLU A 286 24.81 34.56 18.61
CA GLU A 286 26.12 35.16 18.82
C GLU A 286 26.02 35.92 20.15
N ALA A 287 26.86 35.53 21.11
CA ALA A 287 26.89 36.17 22.42
C ALA A 287 26.99 37.70 22.21
N PRO A 288 26.28 38.51 23.02
CA PRO A 288 26.37 39.96 22.93
C PRO A 288 27.85 40.37 22.94
N THR A 289 28.31 40.99 21.84
CA THR A 289 29.71 41.39 21.63
C THR A 289 30.18 42.44 22.65
N ASP A 290 29.23 42.95 23.43
CA ASP A 290 29.30 43.89 24.53
C ASP A 290 29.81 43.30 25.85
N LEU A 291 29.84 41.96 26.01
CA LEU A 291 30.45 41.31 27.19
C LEU A 291 31.96 41.02 27.05
N LEU A 292 32.56 41.28 25.89
CA LEU A 292 34.01 41.11 25.65
C LEU A 292 34.81 42.43 25.71
N ARG A 293 34.16 43.58 25.93
CA ARG A 293 34.87 44.80 26.31
C ARG A 293 35.21 44.73 27.80
N ARG A 294 36.44 44.27 28.09
CA ARG A 294 37.07 44.60 29.37
C ARG A 294 36.96 46.12 29.58
N PRO A 295 36.50 46.61 30.74
CA PRO A 295 36.68 48.01 31.07
C PRO A 295 38.18 48.25 31.29
N ASP A 296 38.78 48.82 30.25
CA ASP A 296 40.03 49.57 30.21
C ASP A 296 41.32 48.92 30.76
N ALA A 297 42.40 49.64 30.45
CA ALA A 297 43.78 49.41 30.83
C ALA A 297 44.02 49.32 32.35
#